data_AF-A0A8H7CRQ9-F1
#
_entry.id   AF-A0A8H7CRQ9-F1
#
_cell.length_a   1.000
_cell.length_b   1.000
_cell.length_c   1.000
_cell.angle_alpha   90.00
_cell.angle_beta   90.00
_cell.angle_gamma   90.00
#
_symmetry.space_group_name_H-M   'P 1'
#
loop_
_entity.id
_entity.type
_entity.pdbx_description
1 polymer ?
#
loop_
_entity_poly.entity_id
_entity_poly.type
_entity_poly.pdbx_seq_one_letter_code
_entity_poly.pdbx_strand_id
1 'polypeptide(L)'
;MTYTNGLAPIVTTYGPGNIHHLSYASNGGLPNVVGKITAPATAENETTNFLLGFSYTFTGYSFYWDGAGPAFWRVAGSPFTEPVGTSWTDATSALWGTEVILDANVQAQVSTAVNRDNEVIAFIIPDNLD
;
A
#
# COMPACT_ATOMS: atom_id res chain seq x y z
N MET A 1 3.71 -17.84 11.42
CA MET A 1 2.49 -17.12 11.01
C MET A 1 2.63 -16.55 9.58
N THR A 2 2.83 -17.41 8.60
CA THR A 2 2.77 -17.07 7.15
C THR A 2 1.62 -16.11 6.81
N TYR A 3 1.84 -15.12 5.94
CA TYR A 3 0.78 -14.21 5.49
C TYR A 3 -0.42 -15.01 4.92
N THR A 4 -1.48 -15.16 5.71
CA THR A 4 -2.73 -15.85 5.35
C THR A 4 -3.84 -14.83 5.09
N ASN A 5 -4.91 -15.25 4.41
CA ASN A 5 -6.12 -14.45 4.21
C ASN A 5 -6.53 -13.71 5.51
N GLY A 6 -6.74 -12.39 5.43
CA GLY A 6 -7.15 -11.55 6.57
C GLY A 6 -6.08 -10.59 7.12
N LEU A 7 -4.85 -10.58 6.60
CA LEU A 7 -3.76 -9.70 7.07
C LEU A 7 -3.51 -8.46 6.20
N ALA A 8 -4.39 -8.15 5.25
CA ALA A 8 -4.27 -6.98 4.38
C ALA A 8 -4.20 -5.68 5.22
N PRO A 9 -3.22 -4.81 4.97
CA PRO A 9 -3.10 -3.58 5.73
C PRO A 9 -4.25 -2.64 5.35
N ILE A 10 -4.87 -2.07 6.38
CA ILE A 10 -5.78 -0.95 6.26
C ILE A 10 -4.94 0.30 6.43
N VAL A 11 -4.97 1.18 5.45
CA VAL A 11 -4.28 2.47 5.46
C VAL A 11 -5.30 3.59 5.66
N THR A 12 -5.14 4.36 6.72
CA THR A 12 -5.90 5.59 6.97
C THR A 12 -5.03 6.77 6.59
N THR A 13 -5.53 7.60 5.68
CA THR A 13 -4.86 8.83 5.22
C THR A 13 -5.62 10.05 5.70
N TYR A 14 -4.92 11.16 5.90
CA TYR A 14 -5.51 12.45 6.24
C TYR A 14 -5.24 13.45 5.12
N GLY A 15 -6.30 14.05 4.58
CA GLY A 15 -6.21 15.04 3.52
C GLY A 15 -6.10 14.51 2.09
N PRO A 16 -6.07 15.43 1.10
CA PRO A 16 -5.88 15.08 -0.31
C PRO A 16 -4.48 14.48 -0.54
N GLY A 17 -4.40 13.51 -1.45
CA GLY A 17 -3.13 12.87 -1.83
C GLY A 17 -3.31 11.58 -2.62
N ASN A 18 -2.23 10.83 -2.77
CA ASN A 18 -2.20 9.57 -3.50
C ASN A 18 -1.52 8.47 -2.68
N ILE A 19 -2.14 7.29 -2.67
CA ILE A 19 -1.43 6.05 -2.34
C ILE A 19 -0.77 5.55 -3.61
N HIS A 20 0.56 5.52 -3.61
CA HIS A 20 1.35 4.86 -4.63
C HIS A 20 1.55 3.40 -4.22
N HIS A 21 1.35 2.48 -5.16
CA HIS A 21 1.44 1.03 -4.91
C HIS A 21 2.29 0.36 -5.99
N LEU A 22 3.17 -0.53 -5.55
CA LEU A 22 4.08 -1.32 -6.36
C LEU A 22 3.84 -2.80 -6.06
N SER A 23 3.76 -3.63 -7.10
CA SER A 23 3.85 -5.09 -7.01
C SER A 23 5.07 -5.56 -7.81
N TYR A 24 5.89 -6.42 -7.21
CA TYR A 24 7.18 -6.81 -7.78
C TYR A 24 7.57 -8.26 -7.46
N ALA A 25 8.64 -8.73 -8.11
CA ALA A 25 9.13 -10.10 -8.00
C ALA A 25 8.05 -11.14 -8.40
N SER A 26 7.67 -11.13 -9.67
CA SER A 26 6.68 -12.05 -10.23
C SER A 26 7.12 -13.52 -10.18
N ASN A 27 6.20 -14.40 -9.79
CA ASN A 27 6.37 -15.86 -9.87
C ASN A 27 6.43 -16.41 -11.31
N GLY A 28 6.03 -15.61 -12.31
CA GLY A 28 5.94 -16.00 -13.72
C GLY A 28 6.78 -15.13 -14.67
N GLY A 29 7.71 -14.33 -14.15
CA GLY A 29 8.57 -13.46 -14.96
C GLY A 29 7.87 -12.24 -15.57
N LEU A 30 6.70 -11.86 -15.05
CA LEU A 30 6.03 -10.63 -15.45
C LEU A 30 6.78 -9.39 -14.95
N PRO A 31 6.70 -8.26 -15.68
CA PRO A 31 7.29 -7.02 -15.22
C PRO A 31 6.66 -6.56 -13.90
N ASN A 32 7.42 -5.81 -13.11
CA ASN A 32 6.89 -5.11 -11.95
C ASN A 32 5.77 -4.16 -12.39
N VAL A 33 4.83 -3.90 -11.51
CA VAL A 33 3.67 -3.05 -11.78
C VAL A 33 3.60 -1.97 -10.72
N VAL A 34 3.52 -0.72 -11.16
CA VAL A 34 3.34 0.43 -10.29
C VAL A 34 2.07 1.16 -10.68
N GLY A 35 1.37 1.73 -9.71
CA GLY A 35 0.33 2.70 -10.00
C GLY A 35 -0.07 3.46 -8.75
N LYS A 36 -1.11 4.26 -8.87
CA LYS A 36 -1.63 5.04 -7.74
C LYS A 36 -3.16 5.05 -7.68
N ILE A 37 -3.66 5.32 -6.47
CA ILE A 37 -5.05 5.71 -6.21
C ILE A 37 -5.06 7.04 -5.49
N THR A 38 -5.92 7.94 -5.95
CA THR A 38 -6.12 9.26 -5.36
C THR A 38 -7.18 9.19 -4.26
N ALA A 39 -6.88 9.78 -3.10
CA ALA A 39 -7.85 9.95 -2.02
C ALA A 39 -8.94 10.96 -2.45
N PRO A 40 -10.23 10.67 -2.20
CA PRO A 40 -11.32 11.60 -2.48
C PRO A 40 -11.36 12.78 -1.50
N ALA A 41 -10.64 12.71 -0.38
CA ALA A 41 -10.52 13.80 0.58
C ALA A 41 -10.06 15.11 -0.10
N THR A 42 -10.70 16.20 0.27
CA THR A 42 -10.47 17.55 -0.29
C THR A 42 -9.89 18.52 0.75
N ALA A 43 -10.00 18.19 2.04
CA ALA A 43 -9.47 18.99 3.15
C ALA A 43 -8.60 18.15 4.09
N GLU A 44 -7.60 18.76 4.74
CA GLU A 44 -6.59 18.08 5.59
C GLU A 44 -7.17 17.25 6.74
N ASN A 45 -8.37 17.60 7.23
CA ASN A 45 -9.05 16.91 8.32
C ASN A 45 -9.97 15.77 7.86
N GLU A 46 -10.13 15.57 6.55
CA GLU A 46 -10.92 14.46 6.00
C GLU A 46 -10.05 13.21 5.91
N THR A 47 -10.61 12.06 6.30
CA THR A 47 -9.91 10.79 6.24
C THR A 47 -10.33 9.97 5.02
N THR A 48 -9.40 9.20 4.47
CA THR A 48 -9.71 8.12 3.53
C THR A 48 -9.07 6.83 4.00
N ASN A 49 -9.87 5.77 4.10
CA ASN A 49 -9.42 4.43 4.40
C ASN A 49 -9.24 3.61 3.13
N PHE A 50 -8.10 2.94 3.02
CA PHE A 50 -7.76 2.04 1.92
C PHE A 50 -7.48 0.65 2.46
N LEU A 51 -8.05 -0.37 1.82
CA LEU A 51 -7.58 -1.74 1.93
C LEU A 51 -6.58 -2.01 0.81
N LEU A 52 -5.32 -2.26 1.16
CA LEU A 52 -4.31 -2.61 0.15
C LEU A 52 -4.27 -4.12 -0.03
N GLY A 53 -4.59 -4.54 -1.24
CA GLY A 53 -4.55 -5.93 -1.66
C GLY A 53 -3.31 -6.23 -2.48
N PHE A 54 -3.10 -7.51 -2.70
CA PHE A 54 -1.92 -8.04 -3.40
C PHE A 54 -2.36 -9.15 -4.35
N SER A 55 -1.74 -9.21 -5.53
CA SER A 55 -1.95 -10.33 -6.46
C SER A 55 -0.96 -11.45 -6.17
N TYR A 56 -1.46 -12.68 -6.03
CA TYR A 56 -0.66 -13.92 -5.93
C TYR A 56 0.36 -14.13 -7.07
N THR A 57 0.26 -13.34 -8.15
CA THR A 57 1.23 -13.29 -9.24
C THR A 57 2.61 -12.76 -8.81
N PHE A 58 2.65 -11.91 -7.79
CA PHE A 58 3.86 -11.27 -7.28
C PHE A 58 4.27 -11.86 -5.93
N THR A 59 5.47 -11.57 -5.45
CA THR A 59 5.92 -11.99 -4.11
C THR A 59 6.28 -10.83 -3.21
N GLY A 60 6.28 -9.60 -3.72
CA GLY A 60 6.43 -8.39 -2.92
C GLY A 60 5.45 -7.32 -3.35
N TYR A 61 5.02 -6.52 -2.39
CA TYR A 61 4.37 -5.25 -2.66
C TYR A 61 4.89 -4.17 -1.72
N SER A 62 4.82 -2.92 -2.20
CA SER A 62 5.24 -1.74 -1.44
C SER A 62 4.29 -0.60 -1.75
N PHE A 63 4.10 0.27 -0.77
CA PHE A 63 3.28 1.46 -0.94
C PHE A 63 3.82 2.62 -0.13
N TYR A 64 3.47 3.82 -0.56
CA TYR A 64 3.76 5.03 0.18
C TYR A 64 2.63 6.05 -0.04
N TRP A 65 2.52 7.00 0.89
CA TRP A 65 1.57 8.08 0.83
C TRP A 65 2.24 9.37 0.37
N ASP A 66 1.68 9.98 -0.67
CA ASP A 66 2.02 11.31 -1.17
C ASP A 66 0.81 12.24 -0.99
N GLY A 67 0.71 12.90 0.16
CA GLY A 67 -0.43 13.76 0.45
C GLY A 67 -0.16 14.84 1.48
N ALA A 68 -1.18 15.68 1.68
CA ALA A 68 -1.07 16.88 2.50
C ALA A 68 -0.93 16.58 4.00
N GLY A 69 -1.62 15.54 4.50
CA GLY A 69 -1.55 15.09 5.89
C GLY A 69 -0.81 13.76 6.06
N PRO A 70 -0.70 13.25 7.30
CA PRO A 70 -0.06 11.96 7.57
C PRO A 70 -0.91 10.79 7.06
N ALA A 71 -0.28 9.62 6.97
CA ALA A 71 -0.96 8.35 6.74
C ALA A 71 -0.42 7.29 7.69
N PHE A 72 -1.31 6.40 8.13
CA PHE A 72 -1.00 5.31 9.04
C PHE A 72 -1.58 4.00 8.53
N TRP A 73 -0.88 2.90 8.73
CA TRP A 73 -1.36 1.57 8.40
C TRP A 73 -1.52 0.72 9.65
N ARG A 74 -2.43 -0.25 9.59
CA ARG A 74 -2.58 -1.31 10.58
C ARG A 74 -2.98 -2.62 9.92
N VAL A 75 -2.63 -3.74 10.54
CA VAL A 75 -3.23 -5.03 10.20
C VAL A 75 -4.64 -5.09 10.79
N ALA A 76 -5.61 -5.64 10.05
CA ALA A 76 -6.96 -5.87 10.57
C ALA A 76 -6.92 -6.68 11.89
N GLY A 77 -7.62 -6.20 12.92
CA GLY A 77 -7.62 -6.79 14.26
C GLY A 77 -6.43 -6.40 15.16
N SER A 78 -5.41 -5.71 14.64
CA SER A 78 -4.35 -5.10 15.45
C SER A 78 -4.80 -3.76 16.03
N PRO A 79 -4.52 -3.48 17.32
CA PRO A 79 -4.73 -2.15 17.91
C PRO A 79 -3.61 -1.16 17.56
N PHE A 80 -2.50 -1.65 16.97
CA PHE A 80 -1.33 -0.83 16.67
C PHE A 80 -1.41 -0.27 15.25
N THR A 81 -1.09 1.03 15.15
CA THR A 81 -0.95 1.76 13.90
C THR A 81 0.49 2.20 13.74
N GLU A 82 1.02 2.09 12.53
CA GLU A 82 2.37 2.49 12.17
C GLU A 82 2.31 3.54 11.05
N PRO A 83 3.28 4.47 10.96
CA PRO A 83 3.31 5.43 9.87
C PRO A 83 3.49 4.73 8.52
N VAL A 84 2.87 5.29 7.48
CA VAL A 84 3.12 4.88 6.10
C VAL A 84 4.35 5.63 5.58
N GLY A 85 5.15 4.94 4.79
CA GLY A 85 6.26 5.51 4.04
C GLY A 85 5.86 6.70 3.18
N THR A 86 6.82 7.55 2.85
CA THR A 86 6.58 8.82 2.11
C THR A 86 7.18 8.86 0.71
N SER A 87 7.93 7.83 0.33
CA SER A 87 8.58 7.73 -0.98
C SER A 87 9.00 6.30 -1.29
N TRP A 88 9.44 6.03 -2.52
CA TRP A 88 10.02 4.72 -2.87
C TRP A 88 11.33 4.39 -2.18
N THR A 89 12.03 5.37 -1.60
CA THR A 89 13.24 5.13 -0.81
C THR A 89 12.95 4.72 0.63
N ASP A 90 11.70 4.92 1.07
CA ASP A 90 11.19 4.66 2.42
C ASP A 90 9.74 4.23 2.30
N ALA A 91 9.49 3.13 1.58
CA ALA A 91 8.15 2.63 1.29
C ALA A 91 7.79 1.53 2.27
N THR A 92 6.57 1.56 2.77
CA THR A 92 6.02 0.47 3.58
C THR A 92 5.84 -0.76 2.70
N SER A 93 6.49 -1.85 3.07
CA SER A 93 6.69 -3.02 2.21
C SER A 93 6.31 -4.31 2.92
N ALA A 94 5.69 -5.23 2.19
CA ALA A 94 5.44 -6.57 2.67
C ALA A 94 5.81 -7.60 1.60
N LEU A 95 6.26 -8.76 2.07
CA LEU A 95 6.62 -9.88 1.21
C LEU A 95 5.66 -11.04 1.46
N TRP A 96 5.38 -11.77 0.39
CA TRP A 96 4.58 -12.98 0.46
C TRP A 96 5.27 -14.00 1.37
N GLY A 97 4.49 -14.56 2.30
CA GLY A 97 5.00 -15.53 3.26
C GLY A 97 5.78 -14.94 4.44
N THR A 98 5.91 -13.61 4.54
CA THR A 98 6.47 -12.95 5.74
C THR A 98 5.37 -12.39 6.63
N GLU A 99 5.64 -12.34 7.93
CA GLU A 99 4.76 -11.70 8.93
C GLU A 99 4.98 -10.20 9.06
N VAL A 100 6.08 -9.74 8.50
CA VAL A 100 6.64 -8.45 8.82
C VAL A 100 6.39 -7.52 7.66
N ILE A 101 5.73 -6.41 7.98
CA ILE A 101 5.68 -5.22 7.15
C ILE A 101 6.79 -4.31 7.66
N LEU A 102 7.67 -3.87 6.76
CA LEU A 102 8.85 -3.06 7.07
C LEU A 102 8.98 -1.93 6.06
N ASP A 103 9.62 -0.85 6.46
CA ASP A 103 10.04 0.18 5.53
C ASP A 103 11.25 -0.28 4.72
N ALA A 104 11.22 -0.02 3.42
CA ALA A 104 12.26 -0.45 2.50
C ALA A 104 12.47 0.54 1.35
N ASN A 105 13.70 0.61 0.86
CA ASN A 105 14.01 1.25 -0.41
C ASN A 105 13.75 0.26 -1.56
N VAL A 106 12.76 0.58 -2.38
CA VAL A 106 12.35 -0.24 -3.53
C VAL A 106 12.54 0.47 -4.86
N GLN A 107 13.32 1.55 -4.91
CA GLN A 107 13.48 2.37 -6.10
C GLN A 107 14.04 1.60 -7.31
N ALA A 108 14.88 0.60 -7.07
CA ALA A 108 15.37 -0.31 -8.11
C ALA A 108 14.22 -1.06 -8.80
N GLN A 109 13.20 -1.46 -8.05
CA GLN A 109 12.04 -2.20 -8.57
C GLN A 109 11.08 -1.32 -9.37
N VAL A 110 11.01 -0.03 -9.03
CA VAL A 110 10.18 0.95 -9.73
C VAL A 110 10.76 1.29 -11.10
N SER A 111 12.09 1.31 -11.24
CA SER A 111 12.76 1.71 -12.48
C SER A 111 12.38 0.87 -13.71
N THR A 112 11.95 -0.38 -13.50
CA THR A 112 11.53 -1.32 -14.53
C THR A 112 10.03 -1.59 -14.51
N ALA A 113 9.27 -0.89 -13.67
CA ALA A 113 7.85 -1.13 -13.49
C ALA A 113 7.01 -0.54 -14.62
N VAL A 114 5.98 -1.28 -15.02
CA VAL A 114 4.94 -0.81 -15.94
C VAL A 114 3.90 -0.03 -15.15
N ASN A 115 3.57 1.18 -15.60
CA ASN A 115 2.53 1.99 -14.98
C ASN A 115 1.13 1.40 -15.24
N ARG A 116 0.33 1.31 -14.18
CA ARG A 116 -1.05 0.79 -14.09
C ARG A 116 -1.86 1.68 -13.16
N ASP A 117 -1.76 2.99 -13.32
CA ASP A 117 -2.56 3.96 -12.56
C ASP A 117 -4.05 3.63 -12.67
N ASN A 118 -4.78 3.69 -11.56
CA ASN A 118 -6.20 3.29 -11.42
C ASN A 118 -6.51 1.80 -11.67
N GLU A 119 -5.51 0.96 -11.96
CA GLU A 119 -5.64 -0.50 -12.07
C GLU A 119 -4.92 -1.23 -10.92
N VAL A 120 -4.44 -0.50 -9.92
CA VAL A 120 -3.79 -1.07 -8.72
C VAL A 120 -4.79 -1.70 -7.77
N ILE A 121 -4.35 -2.74 -7.06
CA ILE A 121 -5.18 -3.52 -6.11
C ILE A 121 -5.26 -2.79 -4.78
N ALA A 122 -5.86 -1.61 -4.78
CA ALA A 122 -6.19 -0.86 -3.58
C ALA A 122 -7.67 -0.46 -3.65
N PHE A 123 -8.37 -0.60 -2.53
CA PHE A 123 -9.81 -0.36 -2.47
C PHE A 123 -10.09 0.68 -1.41
N ILE A 124 -10.86 1.72 -1.75
CA ILE A 124 -11.37 2.65 -0.74
C ILE A 124 -12.49 1.96 0.02
N ILE A 125 -12.42 1.98 1.34
CA ILE A 125 -13.39 1.34 2.23
C ILE A 125 -14.07 2.38 3.13
N PRO A 126 -15.34 2.17 3.53
CA PRO A 126 -16.01 3.06 4.48
C PRO A 126 -15.28 3.10 5.83
N ASP A 127 -15.45 4.21 6.56
CA ASP A 127 -14.89 4.37 7.91
C ASP A 127 -15.46 3.36 8.92
N ASN A 128 -16.68 2.86 8.69
CA ASN A 128 -17.34 1.84 9.50
C ASN A 128 -17.13 0.46 8.87
N LEU A 129 -16.08 -0.24 9.32
CA LEU A 129 -15.91 -1.68 9.12
C LEU A 129 -16.33 -2.41 10.40
N ASP A 130 -17.60 -2.29 10.76
CA ASP A 130 -18.20 -3.13 11.82
C ASP A 130 -18.61 -4.50 11.25
#